data_AF-A0A4J1P0D4-F1
#
_entry.id   AF-A0A4J1P0D4-F1
#
_cell.length_a   1.000
_cell.length_b   1.000
_cell.length_c   1.000
_cell.angle_alpha   90.00
_cell.angle_beta   90.00
_cell.angle_gamma   90.00
#
_symmetry.space_group_name_H-M   'P 1'
#
loop_
_entity.id
_entity.type
_entity.pdbx_description
1 polymer ?
#
loop_
_entity_poly.entity_id
_entity_poly.type
_entity_poly.pdbx_seq_one_letter_code
_entity_poly.pdbx_strand_id
1 'polypeptide(L)'
;MTNNQLATQTKRNITTDPSLLTGADIKKYFDPQNLLTEKQVGQELALCKGRNLNPFANEVYIVAYTNRNGGKEFSLIVSKEAFLKRAAQCKDYEGFEAGVVVVDSEGVMHERKGAIMLPEDTLIGGWARVHRKNFKVPVEIFVSREEYDKKQSTWNTMPATMIRKVALVNALREAFPEDLGNMYTEDDGGETFDRIKDVTPQESREDVVARKMAEIEQFNKEQEANHADPEPAQTEETIQGELLDGELEY
;
A
#
# COMPACT_ATOMS: atom_id res chain seq x y z
N MET A 1 45.78 29.17 -10.23
CA MET A 1 45.16 27.98 -10.84
C MET A 1 44.00 27.57 -9.96
N THR A 2 42.77 27.89 -10.37
CA THR A 2 41.55 27.45 -9.70
C THR A 2 40.66 26.83 -10.79
N ASN A 3 40.74 25.51 -10.90
CA ASN A 3 39.91 24.73 -11.80
C ASN A 3 38.49 24.70 -11.23
N ASN A 4 37.60 25.49 -11.82
CA ASN A 4 36.16 25.35 -11.61
C ASN A 4 35.69 24.17 -12.47
N GLN A 5 35.62 22.98 -11.86
CA GLN A 5 34.89 21.86 -12.46
C GLN A 5 33.40 22.20 -12.43
N LEU A 6 32.90 22.70 -13.56
CA LEU A 6 31.48 22.70 -13.86
C LEU A 6 31.03 21.24 -13.89
N ALA A 7 30.44 20.78 -12.78
CA ALA A 7 29.71 19.53 -12.73
C ALA A 7 28.56 19.63 -13.75
N THR A 8 28.74 19.03 -14.91
CA THR A 8 27.65 18.74 -15.84
C THR A 8 26.68 17.81 -15.13
N GLN A 9 25.67 18.36 -14.46
CA GLN A 9 24.52 17.59 -14.02
C GLN A 9 23.83 17.06 -15.28
N THR A 10 24.11 15.82 -15.62
CA THR A 10 23.33 15.07 -16.60
C THR A 10 21.86 15.13 -16.14
N LYS A 11 21.01 15.81 -16.91
CA LYS A 11 19.56 15.90 -16.63
C LYS A 11 19.02 14.47 -16.50
N ARG A 12 18.71 14.05 -15.28
CA ARG A 12 18.02 12.78 -15.02
C ARG A 12 16.65 12.83 -15.69
N ASN A 13 16.43 12.04 -16.74
CA ASN A 13 15.18 12.02 -17.49
C ASN A 13 14.15 11.06 -16.83
N ILE A 14 13.79 11.39 -15.59
CA ILE A 14 12.89 10.58 -14.74
C ILE A 14 11.48 10.41 -15.31
N THR A 15 11.10 11.19 -16.32
CA THR A 15 9.78 11.10 -16.97
C THR A 15 9.70 9.96 -17.98
N THR A 16 10.83 9.43 -18.43
CA THR A 16 10.89 8.36 -19.46
C THR A 16 11.59 7.09 -18.97
N ASP A 17 12.46 7.18 -17.97
CA ASP A 17 13.16 6.04 -17.38
C ASP A 17 12.83 5.90 -15.87
N PRO A 18 11.92 4.96 -15.50
CA PRO A 18 11.55 4.72 -14.11
C PRO A 18 12.71 4.25 -13.22
N SER A 19 13.76 3.65 -13.79
CA SER A 19 14.92 3.19 -13.00
C SER A 19 15.65 4.35 -12.32
N LEU A 20 15.53 5.56 -12.90
CA LEU A 20 16.10 6.78 -12.38
C LEU A 20 15.26 7.42 -11.28
N LEU A 21 14.05 6.95 -10.95
CA LEU A 21 13.25 7.52 -9.86
C LEU A 21 13.98 7.43 -8.52
N THR A 22 13.73 8.39 -7.63
CA THR A 22 14.21 8.39 -6.24
C THR A 22 13.07 8.70 -5.29
N GLY A 23 13.23 8.40 -3.99
CA GLY A 23 12.23 8.74 -2.98
C GLY A 23 11.95 10.25 -2.90
N ALA A 24 12.96 11.08 -3.19
CA ALA A 24 12.77 12.53 -3.29
C ALA A 24 11.85 12.92 -4.45
N ASP A 25 11.91 12.23 -5.58
CA ASP A 25 11.01 12.44 -6.71
C ASP A 25 9.58 12.02 -6.35
N ILE A 26 9.43 10.89 -5.65
CA ILE A 26 8.13 10.41 -5.15
C ILE A 26 7.48 11.46 -4.24
N LYS A 27 8.19 11.92 -3.20
CA LYS A 27 7.68 12.97 -2.30
C LYS A 27 7.31 14.24 -3.04
N LYS A 28 8.16 14.67 -3.98
CA LYS A 28 7.96 15.94 -4.68
C LYS A 28 6.77 15.93 -5.62
N TYR A 29 6.58 14.85 -6.38
CA TYR A 29 5.64 14.82 -7.50
C TYR A 29 4.37 14.02 -7.23
N PHE A 30 4.40 13.06 -6.31
CA PHE A 30 3.31 12.10 -6.08
C PHE A 30 2.81 12.07 -4.63
N ASP A 31 3.53 12.67 -3.69
CA ASP A 31 3.07 12.94 -2.32
C ASP A 31 3.27 14.43 -1.92
N PRO A 32 2.63 15.38 -2.63
CA PRO A 32 2.82 16.81 -2.38
C PRO A 32 2.34 17.27 -1.00
N GLN A 33 1.48 16.48 -0.35
CA GLN A 33 0.99 16.74 1.01
C GLN A 33 1.90 16.14 2.09
N ASN A 34 2.98 15.44 1.70
CA ASN A 34 3.92 14.76 2.57
C ASN A 34 3.22 13.87 3.61
N LEU A 35 2.23 13.09 3.15
CA LEU A 35 1.46 12.17 3.97
C LEU A 35 2.24 10.88 4.26
N LEU A 36 3.19 10.53 3.40
CA LEU A 36 3.87 9.24 3.43
C LEU A 36 5.13 9.27 4.27
N THR A 37 5.31 8.20 5.04
CA THR A 37 6.56 7.93 5.76
C THR A 37 7.69 7.58 4.80
N GLU A 38 8.95 7.72 5.24
CA GLU A 38 10.11 7.31 4.42
C GLU A 38 10.07 5.83 4.06
N LYS A 39 9.55 4.98 4.96
CA LYS A 39 9.32 3.56 4.69
C LYS A 39 8.36 3.35 3.52
N GLN A 40 7.23 4.05 3.53
CA GLN A 40 6.22 3.97 2.46
C GLN A 40 6.76 4.49 1.13
N VAL A 41 7.49 5.60 1.13
CA VAL A 41 8.17 6.12 -0.06
C VAL A 41 9.19 5.12 -0.61
N GLY A 42 9.95 4.44 0.26
CA GLY A 42 10.87 3.38 -0.13
C GLY A 42 10.15 2.17 -0.75
N GLN A 43 9.00 1.78 -0.18
CA GLN A 43 8.13 0.72 -0.69
C GLN A 43 7.60 1.07 -2.09
N GLU A 44 7.05 2.27 -2.28
CA GLU A 44 6.55 2.74 -3.58
C GLU A 44 7.64 2.74 -4.65
N LEU A 45 8.82 3.26 -4.30
CA LEU A 45 9.94 3.30 -5.21
C LEU A 45 10.38 1.89 -5.64
N ALA A 46 10.43 0.95 -4.69
CA ALA A 46 10.76 -0.45 -4.97
C ALA A 46 9.73 -1.10 -5.89
N LEU A 47 8.43 -0.81 -5.70
CA LEU A 47 7.35 -1.34 -6.55
C LEU A 47 7.42 -0.76 -7.97
N CYS A 48 7.58 0.56 -8.10
CA CYS A 48 7.71 1.22 -9.41
C CYS A 48 8.92 0.69 -10.18
N LYS A 49 10.09 0.57 -9.53
CA LYS A 49 11.31 0.06 -10.17
C LYS A 49 11.23 -1.43 -10.47
N GLY A 50 10.82 -2.24 -9.50
CA GLY A 50 10.76 -3.69 -9.63
C GLY A 50 9.80 -4.16 -10.72
N ARG A 51 8.76 -3.38 -11.01
CA ARG A 51 7.78 -3.66 -12.07
C ARG A 51 7.99 -2.81 -13.33
N ASN A 52 9.00 -1.92 -13.36
CA ASN A 52 9.22 -0.97 -14.44
C ASN A 52 7.96 -0.16 -14.79
N LEU A 53 7.30 0.40 -13.77
CA LEU A 53 6.10 1.23 -13.90
C LEU A 53 6.48 2.71 -13.81
N ASN A 54 5.98 3.50 -14.77
CA ASN A 54 6.24 4.93 -14.83
C ASN A 54 5.02 5.77 -14.38
N PRO A 55 5.08 6.42 -13.20
CA PRO A 55 3.98 7.27 -12.75
C PRO A 55 3.82 8.55 -13.58
N PHE A 56 4.86 9.03 -14.28
CA PHE A 56 4.75 10.18 -15.20
C PHE A 56 4.08 9.81 -16.53
N ALA A 57 4.09 8.53 -16.91
CA ALA A 57 3.44 8.04 -18.11
C ALA A 57 2.01 7.51 -17.84
N ASN A 58 1.46 7.76 -16.63
CA ASN A 58 0.17 7.24 -16.20
C ASN A 58 0.09 5.70 -16.23
N GLU A 59 1.21 5.01 -16.03
CA GLU A 59 1.25 3.55 -15.92
C GLU A 59 0.87 3.09 -14.50
N VAL A 60 1.11 3.94 -13.51
CA VAL A 60 0.76 3.70 -12.12
C VAL A 60 0.38 5.01 -11.43
N TYR A 61 -0.64 4.97 -10.60
CA TYR A 61 -1.08 6.09 -9.77
C TYR A 61 -0.81 5.77 -8.31
N ILE A 62 -0.13 6.68 -7.63
CA ILE A 62 0.09 6.64 -6.18
C ILE A 62 -1.02 7.47 -5.54
N VAL A 63 -1.82 6.83 -4.69
CA VAL A 63 -2.88 7.50 -3.94
C VAL A 63 -2.59 7.38 -2.46
N ALA A 64 -2.06 8.44 -1.87
CA ALA A 64 -1.92 8.56 -0.43
C ALA A 64 -3.25 8.98 0.20
N TYR A 65 -3.70 8.29 1.24
CA TYR A 65 -4.94 8.61 1.95
C TYR A 65 -4.81 8.39 3.45
N THR A 66 -5.76 8.98 4.19
CA THR A 66 -5.90 8.73 5.63
C THR A 66 -6.99 7.69 5.81
N ASN A 67 -6.65 6.55 6.42
CA ASN A 67 -7.62 5.51 6.72
C ASN A 67 -8.59 5.98 7.83
N ARG A 68 -9.65 5.20 8.07
CA ARG A 68 -10.69 5.52 9.07
C ARG A 68 -10.15 5.70 10.49
N ASN A 69 -8.99 5.12 10.80
CA ASN A 69 -8.35 5.17 12.10
C ASN A 69 -7.32 6.32 12.21
N GLY A 70 -7.22 7.20 11.21
CA GLY A 70 -6.27 8.31 11.19
C GLY A 70 -4.86 7.93 10.72
N GLY A 71 -4.61 6.66 10.41
CA GLY A 71 -3.35 6.17 9.85
C GLY A 71 -3.18 6.61 8.40
N LYS A 72 -1.94 6.91 8.00
CA LYS A 72 -1.60 7.26 6.61
C LYS A 72 -1.22 6.00 5.84
N GLU A 73 -1.92 5.75 4.75
CA GLU A 73 -1.71 4.62 3.85
C GLU A 73 -1.59 5.10 2.41
N PHE A 74 -1.16 4.20 1.53
CA PHE A 74 -1.16 4.45 0.10
C PHE A 74 -1.66 3.24 -0.67
N SER A 75 -2.21 3.49 -1.85
CA SER A 75 -2.53 2.47 -2.86
C SER A 75 -1.75 2.76 -4.14
N LEU A 76 -1.25 1.70 -4.76
CA LEU A 76 -0.66 1.74 -6.10
C LEU A 76 -1.65 1.16 -7.10
N ILE A 77 -2.21 2.03 -7.93
CA ILE A 77 -3.21 1.64 -8.93
C ILE A 77 -2.50 1.55 -10.27
N VAL A 78 -2.31 0.33 -10.80
CA VAL A 78 -1.75 0.14 -12.14
C VAL A 78 -2.82 0.48 -13.18
N SER A 79 -2.45 1.22 -14.22
CA SER A 79 -3.38 1.55 -15.29
C SER A 79 -3.54 0.41 -16.28
N LYS A 80 -4.70 0.35 -16.94
CA LYS A 80 -4.96 -0.62 -18.02
C LYS A 80 -3.91 -0.52 -19.13
N GLU A 81 -3.45 0.69 -19.43
CA GLU A 81 -2.44 0.98 -20.45
C GLU A 81 -1.11 0.28 -20.13
N ALA A 82 -0.73 0.19 -18.85
CA ALA A 82 0.46 -0.56 -18.43
C ALA A 82 0.33 -2.06 -18.75
N PHE A 83 -0.85 -2.66 -18.49
CA PHE A 83 -1.13 -4.06 -18.86
C PHE A 83 -1.02 -4.27 -20.36
N LEU A 84 -1.64 -3.38 -21.16
CA LEU A 84 -1.61 -3.47 -22.62
C LEU A 84 -0.18 -3.34 -23.17
N LYS A 85 0.60 -2.38 -22.65
CA LYS A 85 1.98 -2.17 -23.06
C LYS A 85 2.84 -3.39 -22.74
N ARG A 86 2.68 -3.99 -21.55
CA ARG A 86 3.43 -5.18 -21.15
C ARG A 86 3.04 -6.40 -21.98
N ALA A 87 1.75 -6.62 -22.19
CA ALA A 87 1.26 -7.70 -23.06
C ALA A 87 1.81 -7.56 -24.49
N ALA A 88 1.83 -6.33 -25.04
CA ALA A 88 2.40 -6.06 -26.36
C ALA A 88 3.91 -6.33 -26.46
N GLN A 89 4.64 -6.37 -25.34
CA GLN A 89 6.06 -6.74 -25.28
C GLN A 89 6.28 -8.26 -25.17
N CYS A 90 5.23 -9.02 -24.85
CA CYS A 90 5.29 -10.46 -24.74
C CYS A 90 5.35 -11.09 -26.14
N LYS A 91 6.41 -11.86 -26.41
CA LYS A 91 6.63 -12.53 -27.72
C LYS A 91 5.49 -13.46 -28.17
N ASP A 92 4.72 -13.96 -27.21
CA ASP A 92 3.64 -14.92 -27.45
C ASP A 92 2.26 -14.26 -27.55
N TYR A 93 2.16 -12.92 -27.46
CA TYR A 93 0.87 -12.22 -27.49
C TYR A 93 0.32 -12.09 -28.92
N GLU A 94 -0.91 -12.54 -29.13
CA GLU A 94 -1.58 -12.55 -30.45
C GLU A 94 -2.83 -11.64 -30.50
N GLY A 95 -3.03 -10.81 -29.48
CA GLY A 95 -4.15 -9.88 -29.40
C GLY A 95 -5.21 -10.26 -28.37
N PHE A 96 -6.28 -9.47 -28.30
CA PHE A 96 -7.43 -9.76 -27.45
C PHE A 96 -8.74 -9.31 -28.10
N GLU A 97 -9.82 -9.89 -27.60
CA GLU A 97 -11.19 -9.41 -27.77
C GLU A 97 -11.75 -9.12 -26.38
N ALA A 98 -12.55 -8.07 -26.25
CA ALA A 98 -13.18 -7.75 -24.97
C ALA A 98 -14.48 -6.99 -25.18
N GLY A 99 -15.44 -7.27 -24.32
CA GLY A 99 -16.78 -6.76 -24.44
C GLY A 99 -17.54 -6.73 -23.14
N VAL A 100 -18.85 -6.51 -23.26
CA VAL A 100 -19.81 -6.55 -22.17
C VAL A 100 -20.76 -7.72 -22.35
N VAL A 101 -21.27 -8.21 -21.22
CA VAL A 101 -22.33 -9.21 -21.17
C VAL A 101 -23.61 -8.49 -20.76
N VAL A 102 -24.65 -8.62 -21.59
CA VAL A 102 -25.94 -7.97 -21.38
C VAL A 102 -27.06 -9.01 -21.45
N VAL A 103 -28.19 -8.69 -20.83
CA VAL A 103 -29.46 -9.41 -21.01
C VAL A 103 -30.41 -8.48 -21.74
N ASP A 104 -31.00 -8.93 -22.84
CA ASP A 104 -31.98 -8.15 -23.59
C ASP A 104 -33.38 -8.19 -22.95
N SER A 105 -34.35 -7.51 -23.58
CA SER A 105 -35.74 -7.46 -23.12
C SER A 105 -36.46 -8.82 -23.10
N GLU A 106 -35.94 -9.81 -23.82
CA GLU A 106 -36.49 -11.18 -23.86
C GLU A 106 -35.83 -12.09 -22.81
N GLY A 107 -34.88 -11.58 -22.04
CA GLY A 107 -34.14 -12.36 -21.04
C GLY A 107 -32.99 -13.17 -21.63
N VAL A 108 -32.58 -12.90 -22.87
CA VAL A 108 -31.49 -13.62 -23.54
C VAL A 108 -30.16 -12.94 -23.25
N MET A 109 -29.16 -13.73 -22.85
CA MET A 109 -27.80 -13.26 -22.60
C MET A 109 -27.02 -13.09 -23.91
N HIS A 110 -26.36 -11.94 -24.08
CA HIS A 110 -25.53 -11.63 -25.25
C HIS A 110 -24.14 -11.14 -24.85
N GLU A 111 -23.13 -11.59 -25.59
CA GLU A 111 -21.79 -11.03 -25.59
C GLU A 111 -21.68 -9.93 -26.65
N ARG A 112 -21.42 -8.69 -26.23
CA ARG A 112 -21.26 -7.55 -27.15
C ARG A 112 -19.84 -7.05 -27.13
N LYS A 113 -19.19 -7.04 -28.30
CA LYS A 113 -17.83 -6.53 -28.46
C LYS A 113 -17.79 -5.03 -28.14
N GLY A 114 -16.74 -4.60 -27.44
CA GLY A 114 -16.63 -3.21 -26.97
C GLY A 114 -17.56 -2.92 -25.79
N ALA A 115 -17.83 -1.64 -25.53
CA ALA A 115 -18.68 -1.19 -24.43
C ALA A 115 -20.03 -0.67 -24.92
N ILE A 116 -20.53 -1.20 -26.04
CA ILE A 116 -21.78 -0.76 -26.67
C ILE A 116 -22.94 -1.57 -26.12
N MET A 117 -23.99 -0.87 -25.70
CA MET A 117 -25.26 -1.43 -25.27
C MET A 117 -26.39 -0.87 -26.14
N LEU A 118 -27.43 -1.67 -26.34
CA LEU A 118 -28.69 -1.22 -26.92
C LEU A 118 -29.58 -0.64 -25.82
N PRO A 119 -30.58 0.21 -26.17
CA PRO A 119 -31.42 0.89 -25.18
C PRO A 119 -32.09 -0.04 -24.15
N GLU A 120 -32.52 -1.24 -24.57
CA GLU A 120 -33.24 -2.19 -23.72
C GLU A 120 -32.32 -3.23 -23.04
N ASP A 121 -31.01 -3.06 -23.14
CA ASP A 121 -30.07 -3.96 -22.49
C ASP A 121 -29.99 -3.71 -20.99
N THR A 122 -29.93 -4.80 -20.24
CA THR A 122 -29.44 -4.81 -18.87
C THR A 122 -27.99 -5.29 -18.83
N LEU A 123 -27.07 -4.42 -18.41
CA LEU A 123 -25.66 -4.78 -18.22
C LEU A 123 -25.47 -5.68 -17.00
N ILE A 124 -25.00 -6.91 -17.22
CA ILE A 124 -24.79 -7.90 -16.15
C ILE A 124 -23.31 -8.25 -15.93
N GLY A 125 -22.43 -7.99 -16.89
CA GLY A 125 -21.03 -8.36 -16.75
C GLY A 125 -20.12 -7.86 -17.87
N GLY A 126 -18.88 -8.35 -17.84
CA GLY A 126 -17.85 -8.09 -18.83
C GLY A 126 -17.17 -9.38 -19.24
N TRP A 127 -16.65 -9.42 -20.46
CA TRP A 127 -15.90 -10.57 -20.95
C TRP A 127 -14.64 -10.15 -21.69
N ALA A 128 -13.63 -11.01 -21.68
CA ALA A 128 -12.43 -10.85 -22.49
C ALA A 128 -11.86 -12.21 -22.91
N ARG A 129 -11.22 -12.23 -24.09
CA ARG A 129 -10.48 -13.37 -24.64
C ARG A 129 -9.11 -12.88 -25.04
N VAL A 130 -8.05 -13.41 -24.45
CA VAL A 130 -6.66 -13.09 -24.80
C VAL A 130 -6.07 -14.26 -25.56
N HIS A 131 -5.57 -13.97 -26.76
CA HIS A 131 -4.96 -14.96 -27.65
C HIS A 131 -3.47 -15.01 -27.39
N ARG A 132 -2.95 -16.21 -27.18
CA ARG A 132 -1.55 -16.47 -26.89
C ARG A 132 -1.04 -17.63 -27.74
N LYS A 133 0.15 -17.46 -28.28
CA LYS A 133 0.84 -18.50 -29.05
C LYS A 133 0.97 -19.77 -28.22
N ASN A 134 0.78 -20.91 -28.89
CA ASN A 134 0.81 -22.27 -28.31
C ASN A 134 -0.36 -22.61 -27.37
N PHE A 135 -1.36 -21.74 -27.23
CA PHE A 135 -2.60 -22.10 -26.56
C PHE A 135 -3.58 -22.68 -27.58
N LYS A 136 -4.30 -23.74 -27.19
CA LYS A 136 -5.33 -24.35 -28.07
C LYS A 136 -6.63 -23.55 -28.07
N VAL A 137 -6.86 -22.79 -27.01
CA VAL A 137 -8.01 -21.91 -26.79
C VAL A 137 -7.51 -20.63 -26.13
N PRO A 138 -8.14 -19.47 -26.37
CA PRO A 138 -7.77 -18.25 -25.70
C PRO A 138 -7.97 -18.37 -24.18
N VAL A 139 -7.29 -17.53 -23.41
CA VAL A 139 -7.65 -17.29 -22.02
C VAL A 139 -8.93 -16.47 -22.01
N GLU A 140 -10.02 -17.07 -21.53
CA GLU A 140 -11.34 -16.44 -21.49
C GLU A 140 -11.73 -16.08 -20.06
N ILE A 141 -12.19 -14.85 -19.87
CA ILE A 141 -12.69 -14.36 -18.58
C ILE A 141 -14.07 -13.77 -18.76
N PHE A 142 -14.94 -14.11 -17.81
CA PHE A 142 -16.24 -13.51 -17.60
C PHE A 142 -16.31 -13.03 -16.16
N VAL A 143 -16.73 -11.79 -15.94
CA VAL A 143 -16.89 -11.21 -14.62
C VAL A 143 -18.28 -10.63 -14.47
N SER A 144 -18.89 -10.86 -13.30
CA SER A 144 -20.17 -10.24 -12.96
C SER A 144 -19.96 -8.77 -12.64
N ARG A 145 -20.89 -7.91 -13.06
CA ARG A 145 -20.85 -6.50 -12.67
C ARG A 145 -20.99 -6.33 -11.15
N GLU A 146 -21.78 -7.19 -10.52
CA GLU A 146 -22.13 -7.12 -9.09
C GLU A 146 -20.90 -7.26 -8.18
N GLU A 147 -19.93 -8.08 -8.54
CA GLU A 147 -18.69 -8.26 -7.77
C GLU A 147 -17.81 -7.00 -7.73
N TYR A 148 -17.89 -6.14 -8.75
CA TYR A 148 -16.94 -5.04 -8.95
C TYR A 148 -17.57 -3.65 -8.79
N ASP A 149 -18.87 -3.50 -9.04
CA ASP A 149 -19.56 -2.21 -8.99
C ASP A 149 -19.79 -1.74 -7.53
N LYS A 150 -18.76 -1.10 -6.98
CA LYS A 150 -18.77 -0.44 -5.66
C LYS A 150 -19.54 0.89 -5.64
N LYS A 151 -20.37 1.18 -6.65
CA LYS A 151 -21.21 2.39 -6.78
C LYS A 151 -20.42 3.71 -6.79
N GLN A 152 -19.15 3.64 -7.19
CA GLN A 152 -18.28 4.81 -7.35
C GLN A 152 -18.70 5.66 -8.56
N SER A 153 -18.35 6.95 -8.57
CA SER A 153 -18.79 7.91 -9.61
C SER A 153 -18.51 7.41 -11.03
N THR A 154 -17.29 6.92 -11.32
CA THR A 154 -16.92 6.41 -12.64
C THR A 154 -17.73 5.18 -13.04
N TRP A 155 -18.03 4.29 -12.10
CA TRP A 155 -18.87 3.11 -12.34
C TRP A 155 -20.33 3.49 -12.62
N ASN A 156 -20.84 4.56 -12.01
CA ASN A 156 -22.18 5.07 -12.29
C ASN A 156 -22.26 5.76 -13.66
N THR A 157 -21.21 6.48 -14.07
CA THR A 157 -21.20 7.23 -15.34
C THR A 157 -20.81 6.36 -16.55
N MET A 158 -19.92 5.38 -16.39
CA MET A 158 -19.38 4.57 -17.49
C MET A 158 -19.30 3.06 -17.17
N PRO A 159 -20.41 2.43 -16.73
CA PRO A 159 -20.39 1.05 -16.21
C PRO A 159 -19.90 0.01 -17.24
N ALA A 160 -20.31 0.14 -18.50
CA ALA A 160 -19.91 -0.77 -19.58
C ALA A 160 -18.39 -0.72 -19.85
N THR A 161 -17.83 0.49 -19.86
CA THR A 161 -16.37 0.69 -20.03
C THR A 161 -15.59 0.08 -18.87
N MET A 162 -16.08 0.26 -17.65
CA MET A 162 -15.42 -0.23 -16.43
C MET A 162 -15.43 -1.76 -16.37
N ILE A 163 -16.59 -2.41 -16.52
CA ILE A 163 -16.64 -3.87 -16.41
C ILE A 163 -15.88 -4.58 -17.54
N ARG A 164 -15.88 -4.00 -18.75
CA ARG A 164 -15.03 -4.47 -19.85
C ARG A 164 -13.54 -4.36 -19.51
N LYS A 165 -13.11 -3.26 -18.87
CA LYS A 165 -11.72 -3.07 -18.43
C LYS A 165 -11.31 -4.15 -17.44
N VAL A 166 -12.15 -4.43 -16.45
CA VAL A 166 -11.92 -5.46 -15.43
C VAL A 166 -11.73 -6.83 -16.08
N ALA A 167 -12.63 -7.23 -16.98
CA ALA A 167 -12.53 -8.50 -17.69
C ALA A 167 -11.20 -8.63 -18.46
N LEU A 168 -10.83 -7.58 -19.19
CA LEU A 168 -9.61 -7.57 -20.00
C LEU A 168 -8.35 -7.66 -19.15
N VAL A 169 -8.25 -6.87 -18.07
CA VAL A 169 -7.07 -6.89 -17.20
C VAL A 169 -6.89 -8.27 -16.55
N ASN A 170 -7.98 -8.89 -16.08
CA ASN A 170 -7.95 -10.25 -15.55
C ASN A 170 -7.46 -11.26 -16.60
N ALA A 171 -8.01 -11.21 -17.82
CA ALA A 171 -7.60 -12.12 -18.90
C ALA A 171 -6.12 -11.94 -19.28
N LEU A 172 -5.61 -10.71 -19.28
CA LEU A 172 -4.19 -10.44 -19.55
C LEU A 172 -3.28 -10.99 -18.45
N ARG A 173 -3.69 -10.91 -17.18
CA ARG A 173 -2.93 -11.50 -16.07
C ARG A 173 -2.82 -13.01 -16.17
N GLU A 174 -3.94 -13.67 -16.48
CA GLU A 174 -3.96 -15.12 -16.63
C GLU A 174 -3.21 -15.59 -17.89
N ALA A 175 -3.21 -14.80 -18.95
CA ALA A 175 -2.46 -15.11 -20.17
C ALA A 175 -0.94 -14.93 -19.99
N PHE A 176 -0.50 -13.95 -19.20
CA PHE A 176 0.92 -13.62 -18.99
C PHE A 176 1.26 -13.50 -17.49
N PRO A 177 1.16 -14.59 -16.70
CA PRO A 177 1.30 -14.52 -15.25
C PRO A 177 2.72 -14.10 -14.81
N GLU A 178 3.76 -14.44 -15.57
CA GLU A 178 5.15 -14.04 -15.29
C GLU A 178 5.35 -12.52 -15.44
N ASP A 179 4.69 -11.91 -16.43
CA ASP A 179 4.83 -10.49 -16.76
C ASP A 179 3.82 -9.60 -16.03
N LEU A 180 2.63 -10.12 -15.73
CA LEU A 180 1.46 -9.36 -15.29
C LEU A 180 0.81 -9.86 -14.00
N GLY A 181 1.16 -11.05 -13.50
CA GLY A 181 0.45 -11.70 -12.38
C GLY A 181 0.43 -10.90 -11.08
N ASN A 182 1.43 -10.04 -10.85
CA ASN A 182 1.55 -9.20 -9.66
C ASN A 182 1.15 -7.73 -9.89
N MET A 183 0.37 -7.43 -10.94
CA MET A 183 -0.16 -6.09 -11.19
C MET A 183 -1.65 -6.05 -10.85
N TYR A 184 -2.09 -5.03 -10.12
CA TYR A 184 -3.48 -4.86 -9.73
C TYR A 184 -4.00 -3.47 -10.09
N THR A 185 -5.26 -3.42 -10.48
CA THR A 185 -6.02 -2.19 -10.72
C THR A 185 -6.89 -1.88 -9.52
N GLU A 186 -7.40 -0.66 -9.46
CA GLU A 186 -8.30 -0.20 -8.37
C GLU A 186 -9.55 -1.08 -8.21
N ASP A 187 -10.02 -1.67 -9.30
CA ASP A 187 -11.27 -2.42 -9.31
C ASP A 187 -11.14 -3.80 -8.66
N ASP A 188 -9.91 -4.33 -8.49
CA ASP A 188 -9.64 -5.70 -8.00
C ASP A 188 -9.92 -5.90 -6.49
N GLY A 189 -10.53 -4.93 -5.82
CA GLY A 189 -10.68 -4.91 -4.37
C GLY A 189 -9.70 -3.91 -3.75
N GLY A 190 -10.21 -3.06 -2.85
CA GLY A 190 -9.48 -1.90 -2.31
C GLY A 190 -8.26 -2.21 -1.45
N GLU A 191 -7.82 -3.47 -1.41
CA GLU A 191 -6.50 -3.85 -0.95
C GLU A 191 -5.77 -4.41 -2.17
N THR A 192 -5.10 -3.55 -2.93
CA THR A 192 -4.08 -4.00 -3.87
C THR A 192 -3.17 -4.92 -3.05
N PHE A 193 -3.13 -6.22 -3.38
CA PHE A 193 -2.35 -7.26 -2.68
C PHE A 193 -0.82 -6.98 -2.66
N ASP A 194 -0.40 -5.80 -3.07
CA ASP A 194 0.92 -5.19 -2.89
C ASP A 194 1.18 -4.69 -1.46
N ARG A 195 0.59 -5.33 -0.43
CA ARG A 195 1.16 -5.22 0.92
C ARG A 195 2.51 -5.92 0.85
N ILE A 196 3.58 -5.18 0.53
CA ILE A 196 4.95 -5.64 0.71
C ILE A 196 5.00 -6.25 2.11
N LYS A 197 5.28 -7.56 2.18
CA LYS A 197 5.40 -8.26 3.44
C LYS A 197 6.41 -7.50 4.29
N ASP A 198 5.96 -6.92 5.39
CA ASP A 198 6.83 -6.19 6.29
C ASP A 198 7.78 -7.19 6.94
N VAL A 199 8.96 -7.33 6.35
CA VAL A 199 10.03 -8.22 6.84
C VAL A 199 10.92 -7.52 7.87
N THR A 200 10.57 -6.31 8.32
CA THR A 200 11.21 -5.75 9.51
C THR A 200 10.95 -6.74 10.65
N PRO A 201 12.01 -7.26 11.32
CA PRO A 201 11.82 -8.13 12.48
C PRO A 201 10.91 -7.41 13.48
N GLN A 202 9.72 -7.95 13.71
CA GLN A 202 8.87 -7.48 14.80
C GLN A 202 9.47 -8.08 16.07
N GLU A 203 10.04 -7.24 16.93
CA GLU A 203 10.37 -7.66 18.30
C GLU A 203 9.11 -8.27 18.91
N SER A 204 9.22 -9.45 19.52
CA SER A 204 8.08 -10.05 20.18
C SER A 204 7.65 -9.16 21.36
N ARG A 205 6.37 -9.24 21.76
CA ARG A 205 5.92 -8.55 22.98
C ARG A 205 6.77 -8.93 24.20
N GLU A 206 7.30 -10.15 24.22
CA GLU A 206 8.17 -10.64 25.28
C GLU A 206 9.54 -9.95 25.24
N ASP A 207 10.14 -9.77 24.07
CA ASP A 207 11.42 -9.06 23.91
C ASP A 207 11.31 -7.57 24.30
N VAL A 208 10.21 -6.92 23.91
CA VAL A 208 9.96 -5.51 24.27
C VAL A 208 9.75 -5.36 25.78
N VAL A 209 9.02 -6.29 26.40
CA VAL A 209 8.76 -6.29 27.84
C VAL A 209 10.05 -6.60 28.62
N ALA A 210 10.86 -7.57 28.17
CA ALA A 210 12.14 -7.92 28.78
C ALA A 210 13.13 -6.73 28.74
N ARG A 211 13.25 -6.05 27.60
CA ARG A 211 14.10 -4.84 27.51
C ARG A 211 13.62 -3.72 28.43
N LYS A 212 12.31 -3.42 28.46
CA LYS A 212 11.78 -2.38 29.33
C LYS A 212 11.95 -2.71 30.82
N MET A 213 11.80 -3.98 31.20
CA MET A 213 12.07 -4.41 32.57
C MET A 213 13.55 -4.28 32.93
N ALA A 214 14.45 -4.63 32.01
CA ALA A 214 15.89 -4.44 32.21
C ALA A 214 16.28 -2.95 32.33
N GLU A 215 15.68 -2.06 31.53
CA GLU A 215 15.87 -0.60 31.66
C GLU A 215 15.36 -0.07 33.00
N ILE A 216 14.19 -0.55 33.47
CA ILE A 216 13.65 -0.17 34.78
C ILE A 216 14.54 -0.66 35.91
N GLU A 217 15.05 -1.90 35.82
CA GLU A 217 15.94 -2.46 36.84
C GLU A 217 17.28 -1.73 36.88
N GLN A 218 17.81 -1.35 35.72
CA GLN A 218 19.05 -0.56 35.64
C GLN A 218 18.84 0.85 36.21
N PHE A 219 17.74 1.52 35.87
CA PHE A 219 17.38 2.81 36.43
C PHE A 219 17.24 2.76 37.95
N ASN A 220 16.59 1.73 38.49
CA ASN A 220 16.44 1.56 39.93
C ASN A 220 17.78 1.33 40.64
N LYS A 221 18.68 0.51 40.07
CA LYS A 221 20.04 0.33 40.62
C LYS A 221 20.86 1.61 40.60
N GLU A 222 20.73 2.43 39.56
CA GLU A 222 21.37 3.74 39.48
C GLU A 222 20.80 4.73 40.50
N GLN A 223 19.50 4.66 40.83
CA GLN A 223 18.88 5.46 41.89
C GLN A 223 19.35 5.01 43.29
N GLU A 224 19.41 3.71 43.56
CA GLU A 224 19.90 3.15 44.83
C GLU A 224 21.39 3.45 45.06
N ALA A 225 22.21 3.35 44.01
CA ALA A 225 23.63 3.71 44.09
C ALA A 225 23.87 5.20 44.35
N ASN A 226 22.93 6.07 43.95
CA ASN A 226 22.99 7.52 44.20
C ASN A 226 22.35 7.94 45.55
N HIS A 227 21.67 7.04 46.27
CA HIS A 227 21.03 7.31 47.57
C HIS A 227 21.76 6.72 48.79
N ALA A 228 22.93 6.11 48.59
CA ALA A 228 23.72 5.53 49.66
C ALA A 228 24.71 6.55 50.26
N ASP A 229 24.21 7.48 51.08
CA ASP A 229 25.00 8.13 52.13
C ASP A 229 24.14 8.22 53.41
N PRO A 230 24.52 7.60 54.54
CA PRO A 230 23.71 7.61 55.76
C PRO A 230 23.97 8.87 56.58
N GLU A 231 22.89 9.56 56.96
CA GLU A 231 22.91 10.67 57.91
C GLU A 231 23.28 10.14 59.32
N PRO A 232 24.26 10.73 60.04
CA PRO A 232 24.73 10.16 61.31
C PRO A 232 23.80 10.49 62.48
N ALA A 233 23.56 9.47 63.31
CA ALA A 233 22.82 9.54 64.56
C ALA A 233 23.46 10.51 65.57
N GLN A 234 22.66 11.37 66.21
CA GLN A 234 23.02 12.07 67.43
C GLN A 234 22.35 11.41 68.64
N THR A 235 23.18 10.85 69.52
CA THR A 235 22.88 10.45 70.89
C THR A 235 23.04 11.65 71.82
N GLU A 236 22.05 11.92 72.68
CA GLU A 236 22.26 12.65 73.94
C GLU A 236 21.56 11.89 75.08
N GLU A 237 22.36 11.50 76.08
CA GLU A 237 21.91 10.86 77.31
C GLU A 237 21.77 11.89 78.46
N THR A 238 20.58 11.89 79.05
CA THR A 238 20.22 11.90 80.49
C THR A 238 20.61 13.04 81.44
N ILE A 239 19.60 13.64 82.09
CA ILE A 239 19.64 14.04 83.53
C ILE A 239 18.31 13.67 84.21
N GLN A 240 18.38 13.13 85.44
CA GLN A 240 17.31 12.67 86.36
C GLN A 240 16.67 13.79 87.22
N GLY A 241 15.46 13.51 87.76
CA GLY A 241 14.76 14.19 88.89
C GLY A 241 13.52 14.98 88.41
N GLU A 242 12.32 15.02 89.01
CA GLU A 242 11.71 14.67 90.31
C GLU A 242 10.22 14.31 90.04
N LEU A 243 9.67 13.23 90.60
CA LEU A 243 8.73 13.15 91.76
C LEU A 243 7.34 13.84 91.65
N LEU A 244 6.30 12.99 91.57
CA LEU A 244 4.99 12.98 92.28
C LEU A 244 3.82 13.95 91.97
N ASP A 245 2.63 13.36 92.19
CA ASP A 245 1.25 13.89 92.32
C ASP A 245 0.54 14.36 91.03
N GLY A 246 -0.72 14.00 90.73
CA GLY A 246 -1.78 13.29 91.45
C GLY A 246 -3.11 13.40 90.66
N GLU A 247 -4.12 12.67 91.12
CA GLU A 247 -5.58 12.79 90.81
C GLU A 247 -6.04 12.26 89.43
N LEU A 248 -6.75 11.12 89.30
CA LEU A 248 -8.12 10.75 89.73
C LEU A 248 -9.25 11.65 89.21
N GLU A 249 -10.26 10.97 88.64
CA GLU A 249 -11.69 11.33 88.55
C GLU A 249 -12.11 12.36 87.48
N TYR A 250 -13.19 12.21 86.70
CA TYR A 250 -14.31 11.24 86.61
C TYR A 250 -14.74 11.11 85.14
#